data_AF-A0A227J3J6-F1
#
_entry.id   AF-A0A227J3J6-F1
#
_cell.length_a   1.000
_cell.length_b   1.000
_cell.length_c   1.000
_cell.angle_alpha   90.00
_cell.angle_beta   90.00
_cell.angle_gamma   90.00
#
_symmetry.space_group_name_H-M   'P 1'
#
loop_
_entity.id
_entity.type
_entity.pdbx_description
1 polymer ?
#
loop_
_entity_poly.entity_id
_entity_poly.type
_entity_poly.pdbx_seq_one_letter_code
_entity_poly.pdbx_strand_id
1 'polypeptide(L)'
;ENREQKMAFMQNATVKQTLDLARKADVALVGIGDMSENSYMVDLGWFTPDEVVQSRLKQGVVGDFAGYDFFDIHGNVANTVMSDRVIGLGIEEFRPIAEVIAIAA
;
A
#
# COMPACT_ATOMS: atom_id res chain seq x y z
N GLU A 1 6.10 0.68 -12.26
CA GLU A 1 5.97 1.65 -13.36
C GLU A 1 5.71 3.03 -12.76
N ASN A 2 6.20 4.11 -13.37
CA ASN A 2 6.50 5.38 -12.69
C ASN A 2 5.25 6.18 -12.22
N ARG A 3 5.48 7.31 -11.51
CA ARG A 3 4.42 8.19 -11.00
C ARG A 3 3.45 8.70 -12.07
N GLU A 4 3.94 9.00 -13.27
CA GLU A 4 3.10 9.50 -14.38
C GLU A 4 2.11 8.42 -14.84
N GLN A 5 2.58 7.17 -14.99
CA GLN A 5 1.74 6.03 -15.34
C GLN A 5 0.71 5.74 -14.24
N LYS A 6 1.12 5.77 -12.96
CA LYS A 6 0.19 5.66 -11.82
C LYS A 6 -0.93 6.71 -11.95
N MET A 7 -0.57 7.98 -12.17
CA MET A 7 -1.58 9.04 -12.28
C MET A 7 -2.53 8.81 -13.47
N ALA A 8 -2.02 8.34 -14.62
CA ALA A 8 -2.86 8.01 -15.77
C ALA A 8 -3.85 6.87 -15.46
N PHE A 9 -3.40 5.80 -14.77
CA PHE A 9 -4.29 4.74 -14.35
C PHE A 9 -5.31 5.19 -13.30
N MET A 10 -4.91 6.02 -12.33
CA MET A 10 -5.84 6.56 -11.33
C MET A 10 -6.91 7.48 -11.95
N GLN A 11 -6.63 8.08 -13.11
CA GLN A 11 -7.59 8.87 -13.90
C GLN A 11 -8.44 8.03 -14.86
N ASN A 12 -8.07 6.76 -15.11
CA ASN A 12 -8.86 5.87 -15.95
C ASN A 12 -10.23 5.64 -15.31
N ALA A 13 -11.30 5.83 -16.08
CA ALA A 13 -12.67 5.76 -15.57
C ALA A 13 -13.02 4.40 -14.94
N THR A 14 -12.53 3.30 -15.52
CA THR A 14 -12.80 1.95 -15.01
C THR A 14 -12.09 1.73 -13.67
N VAL A 15 -10.80 2.07 -13.61
CA VAL A 15 -10.00 1.98 -12.37
C VAL A 15 -10.63 2.85 -11.27
N LYS A 16 -10.96 4.10 -11.59
CA LYS A 16 -11.57 5.02 -10.65
C LYS A 16 -12.89 4.49 -10.09
N GLN A 17 -13.77 3.95 -10.95
CA GLN A 17 -15.05 3.37 -10.53
C GLN A 17 -14.85 2.17 -9.59
N THR A 18 -13.89 1.29 -9.87
CA THR A 18 -13.56 0.18 -8.98
C THR A 18 -13.08 0.66 -7.62
N LEU A 19 -12.18 1.64 -7.57
CA LEU A 19 -11.69 2.21 -6.31
C LEU A 19 -12.80 2.95 -5.55
N ASP A 20 -13.68 3.67 -6.26
CA ASP A 20 -14.84 4.36 -5.67
C ASP A 20 -15.83 3.37 -5.04
N LEU A 21 -15.97 2.17 -5.61
CA LEU A 21 -16.78 1.11 -5.00
C LEU A 21 -16.11 0.56 -3.73
N ALA A 22 -14.80 0.30 -3.78
CA ALA A 22 -14.05 -0.18 -2.62
C ALA A 22 -14.08 0.81 -1.44
N ARG A 23 -14.03 2.12 -1.70
CA ARG A 23 -14.17 3.18 -0.68
C ARG A 23 -15.51 3.17 0.06
N LYS A 24 -16.54 2.54 -0.53
CA LYS A 24 -17.90 2.46 0.02
C LYS A 24 -18.19 1.10 0.66
N ALA A 25 -17.18 0.25 0.85
CA ALA A 25 -17.37 -1.02 1.52
C ALA A 25 -17.93 -0.80 2.94
N ASP A 26 -18.82 -1.68 3.38
CA ASP A 26 -19.25 -1.71 4.77
C ASP A 26 -18.16 -2.33 5.67
N VAL A 27 -17.40 -3.29 5.10
CA VAL A 27 -16.31 -4.00 5.78
C VAL A 27 -15.12 -4.15 4.83
N ALA A 28 -13.91 -3.85 5.30
CA ALA A 28 -12.66 -4.17 4.63
C ALA A 28 -11.86 -5.20 5.43
N LEU A 29 -11.43 -6.28 4.79
CA LEU A 29 -10.52 -7.28 5.36
C LEU A 29 -9.14 -7.10 4.72
N VAL A 30 -8.13 -6.81 5.53
CA VAL A 30 -6.79 -6.45 5.07
C VAL A 30 -5.71 -7.25 5.78
N GLY A 31 -4.58 -7.44 5.10
CA GLY A 31 -3.35 -7.94 5.71
C GLY A 31 -2.46 -6.79 6.21
N ILE A 32 -1.59 -7.10 7.17
CA ILE A 32 -0.46 -6.24 7.56
C ILE A 32 0.82 -7.03 7.33
N GLY A 33 1.75 -6.48 6.55
CA GLY A 33 3.03 -7.09 6.24
C GLY A 33 4.20 -6.36 6.89
N ASP A 34 5.33 -7.06 6.99
CA ASP A 34 6.59 -6.51 7.48
C ASP A 34 7.48 -6.01 6.33
N MET A 35 8.53 -5.25 6.67
CA MET A 35 9.54 -4.80 5.71
C MET A 35 10.73 -5.76 5.65
N SER A 36 10.46 -7.06 5.49
CA SER A 36 11.49 -8.08 5.28
C SER A 36 11.95 -8.12 3.82
N GLU A 37 13.24 -8.33 3.60
CA GLU A 37 13.79 -8.59 2.27
C GLU A 37 13.37 -9.96 1.69
N ASN A 38 12.78 -10.82 2.53
CA ASN A 38 12.15 -12.09 2.17
C ASN A 38 10.61 -12.01 2.28
N SER A 39 10.04 -10.80 2.17
CA SER A 39 8.59 -10.60 2.23
C SER A 39 7.90 -11.10 0.96
N TYR A 40 6.60 -11.38 1.07
CA TYR A 40 5.81 -11.89 -0.05
C TYR A 40 5.78 -10.91 -1.24
N MET A 41 5.85 -9.60 -1.01
CA MET A 41 5.93 -8.59 -2.08
C MET A 41 7.25 -8.68 -2.88
N VAL A 42 8.33 -9.15 -2.24
CA VAL A 42 9.61 -9.42 -2.91
C VAL A 42 9.55 -10.73 -3.68
N ASP A 43 8.98 -11.78 -3.09
CA ASP A 43 8.78 -13.08 -3.75
C ASP A 43 7.92 -12.96 -5.02
N LEU A 44 6.90 -12.10 -5.00
CA LEU A 44 6.06 -11.78 -6.16
C LEU A 44 6.71 -10.83 -7.17
N GLY A 45 7.89 -10.29 -6.87
CA GLY A 45 8.62 -9.37 -7.74
C GLY A 45 8.03 -7.96 -7.84
N TRP A 46 7.20 -7.53 -6.88
CA TRP A 46 6.64 -6.18 -6.86
C TRP A 46 7.69 -5.13 -6.49
N PHE A 47 8.60 -5.52 -5.59
CA PHE A 47 9.73 -4.73 -5.12
C PHE A 47 10.98 -5.61 -5.07
N THR A 48 12.14 -5.00 -5.29
CA THR A 48 13.41 -5.72 -5.09
C THR A 48 13.78 -5.77 -3.61
N PRO A 49 14.61 -6.74 -3.16
CA PRO A 49 15.11 -6.78 -1.78
C PRO A 49 15.76 -5.45 -1.35
N ASP A 50 16.55 -4.83 -2.23
CA ASP A 50 17.20 -3.55 -1.93
C ASP A 50 16.17 -2.42 -1.75
N GLU A 51 15.12 -2.34 -2.58
CA GLU A 51 14.08 -1.31 -2.41
C GLU A 51 13.40 -1.38 -1.03
N VAL A 52 13.12 -2.58 -0.54
CA VAL A 52 12.54 -2.80 0.79
C VAL A 52 13.53 -2.40 1.89
N VAL A 53 14.78 -2.84 1.79
CA VAL A 53 15.83 -2.50 2.76
C VAL A 53 16.10 -1.01 2.80
N GLN A 54 16.21 -0.34 1.65
CA GLN A 54 16.43 1.10 1.58
C GLN A 54 15.26 1.88 2.17
N SER A 55 14.02 1.47 1.88
CA SER A 55 12.83 2.12 2.43
C SER A 55 12.78 1.99 3.96
N ARG A 56 13.12 0.82 4.49
CA ARG A 56 13.25 0.60 5.94
C ARG A 56 14.34 1.48 6.57
N LEU A 57 15.55 1.48 6.00
CA LEU A 57 16.71 2.17 6.58
C LEU A 57 16.68 3.69 6.43
N LYS A 58 16.18 4.21 5.31
CA LYS A 58 16.24 5.64 4.98
C LYS A 58 14.94 6.38 5.23
N GLN A 59 13.80 5.71 5.12
CA GLN A 59 12.47 6.33 5.22
C GLN A 59 11.71 5.90 6.46
N GLY A 60 12.29 5.01 7.29
CA GLY A 60 11.70 4.59 8.57
C GLY A 60 10.46 3.72 8.42
N VAL A 61 10.26 3.12 7.24
CA VAL A 61 9.12 2.23 6.97
C VAL A 61 9.27 0.97 7.80
N VAL A 62 8.22 0.56 8.50
CA VAL A 62 8.24 -0.63 9.35
C VAL A 62 7.25 -1.71 8.94
N GLY A 63 6.29 -1.38 8.08
CA GLY A 63 5.37 -2.36 7.53
C GLY A 63 4.55 -1.79 6.37
N ASP A 64 3.71 -2.66 5.84
CA ASP A 64 2.69 -2.32 4.84
C ASP A 64 1.29 -2.68 5.32
N PHE A 65 0.32 -1.97 4.77
CA PHE A 65 -1.10 -2.14 4.93
C PHE A 65 -1.70 -2.54 3.58
N ALA A 66 -2.55 -3.56 3.61
CA ALA A 66 -3.21 -4.13 2.42
C ALA A 66 -2.24 -4.59 1.31
N GLY A 67 -0.96 -4.85 1.63
CA GLY A 67 0.05 -5.34 0.70
C GLY A 67 0.82 -4.26 -0.05
N TYR A 68 0.48 -2.97 0.12
CA TYR A 68 1.00 -1.94 -0.79
C TYR A 68 1.06 -0.50 -0.29
N ASP A 69 0.42 -0.13 0.82
CA ASP A 69 0.59 1.20 1.40
C ASP A 69 1.42 1.14 2.68
N PHE A 70 2.37 2.04 2.85
CA PHE A 70 3.48 1.85 3.80
C PHE A 70 3.35 2.80 4.98
N PHE A 71 3.80 2.38 6.17
CA PHE A 71 3.74 3.23 7.37
C PHE A 71 5.00 3.18 8.24
N ASP A 72 5.18 4.25 9.02
CA ASP A 72 6.28 4.40 10.00
C ASP A 72 5.90 3.86 11.39
N ILE A 73 6.86 3.89 12.33
CA ILE A 73 6.63 3.42 13.72
C ILE A 73 5.54 4.19 14.48
N HIS A 74 5.14 5.36 14.00
CA HIS A 74 4.10 6.19 14.58
C HIS A 74 2.73 5.96 13.93
N GLY A 75 2.67 5.08 12.92
CA GLY A 75 1.46 4.80 12.14
C GLY A 75 1.14 5.89 11.11
N ASN A 76 2.09 6.77 10.78
CA ASN A 76 1.91 7.72 9.70
C ASN A 76 2.20 7.03 8.36
N VAL A 77 1.46 7.42 7.32
CA VAL A 77 1.75 6.98 5.95
C VAL A 77 3.16 7.44 5.56
N ALA A 78 3.99 6.50 5.17
CA ALA A 78 5.37 6.74 4.80
C ALA A 78 5.47 7.16 3.32
N ASN A 79 6.22 8.23 3.05
CA ASN A 79 6.45 8.68 1.68
C ASN A 79 7.60 7.88 1.03
N THR A 80 7.26 6.80 0.33
CA THR A 80 8.22 5.90 -0.31
C THR A 80 8.16 6.01 -1.83
N VAL A 81 9.29 5.76 -2.50
CA VAL A 81 9.32 5.65 -3.98
C VAL A 81 8.49 4.45 -4.48
N MET A 82 8.28 3.46 -3.62
CA MET A 82 7.45 2.29 -3.89
C MET A 82 5.98 2.69 -4.06
N SER A 83 5.52 3.67 -3.27
CA SER A 83 4.15 4.19 -3.28
C SER A 83 3.75 4.80 -4.62
N ASP A 84 4.70 5.35 -5.38
CA ASP A 84 4.45 5.95 -6.70
C ASP A 84 4.08 4.90 -7.78
N ARG A 85 4.16 3.60 -7.48
CA ARG A 85 3.91 2.51 -8.43
C ARG A 85 2.64 1.71 -8.16
N VAL A 86 1.94 2.06 -7.08
CA VAL A 86 0.78 1.32 -6.57
C VAL A 86 -0.51 1.96 -7.06
N ILE A 87 -1.45 1.13 -7.52
CA ILE A 87 -2.83 1.50 -7.83
C ILE A 87 -3.72 0.78 -6.82
N GLY A 88 -4.29 1.54 -5.89
CA GLY A 88 -5.04 1.00 -4.76
C GLY A 88 -5.56 2.13 -3.88
N LEU A 89 -6.21 1.76 -2.78
CA LEU A 89 -6.68 2.71 -1.77
C LEU A 89 -5.53 3.02 -0.80
N GLY A 90 -5.26 4.29 -0.51
CA GLY A 90 -4.36 4.63 0.59
C GLY A 90 -4.99 4.33 1.95
N ILE A 91 -4.19 4.16 3.00
CA ILE A 91 -4.60 3.95 4.40
C ILE A 91 -5.66 4.97 4.83
N GLU A 92 -5.48 6.24 4.43
CA GLU A 92 -6.42 7.33 4.75
C GLU A 92 -7.80 7.13 4.10
N GLU A 93 -7.88 6.41 2.98
CA GLU A 93 -9.12 6.09 2.28
C GLU A 93 -9.85 4.89 2.90
N PHE A 94 -9.17 4.09 3.74
CA PHE A 94 -9.80 3.05 4.55
C PHE A 94 -10.43 3.61 5.83
N ARG A 95 -9.94 4.73 6.38
CA ARG A 95 -10.47 5.31 7.63
C ARG A 95 -11.97 5.57 7.65
N PRO A 96 -12.64 5.97 6.55
CA PRO A 96 -14.10 6.18 6.54
C PRO A 96 -14.91 4.88 6.43
N ILE A 97 -14.29 3.74 6.10
CA ILE A 97 -14.97 2.44 6.04
C ILE A 97 -15.40 2.06 7.45
N ALA A 98 -16.65 1.61 7.60
CA ALA A 98 -17.27 1.41 8.91
C ALA A 98 -16.52 0.37 9.76
N GLU A 99 -16.04 -0.71 9.14
CA GLU A 99 -15.29 -1.77 9.81
C GLU A 99 -14.05 -2.15 8.97
N VAL A 100 -12.86 -2.06 9.57
CA VAL A 100 -11.60 -2.51 8.94
C VAL A 100 -10.96 -3.57 9.84
N ILE A 101 -10.93 -4.80 9.35
CA ILE A 101 -10.39 -5.95 10.06
C ILE A 101 -9.00 -6.26 9.50
N ALA A 102 -7.97 -6.16 10.34
CA ALA A 102 -6.62 -6.52 9.99
C ALA A 102 -6.29 -7.95 10.46
N ILE A 103 -5.69 -8.76 9.59
CA ILE A 103 -5.16 -10.09 9.93
C ILE A 103 -3.64 -10.09 9.72
N ALA A 104 -2.90 -10.53 10.73
CA ALA A 104 -1.44 -10.70 10.71
C ALA A 104 -1.04 -11.88 11.62
N ALA A 105 0.12 -12.51 11.36
CA ALA A 105 0.63 -13.65 12.11
C ALA A 105 2.16 -13.69 12.12
#